data_AF-A0A3P1ZWT3-F1
#
_entry.id   AF-A0A3P1ZWT3-F1
#
_cell.length_a   1.000
_cell.length_b   1.000
_cell.length_c   1.000
_cell.angle_alpha   90.00
_cell.angle_beta   90.00
_cell.angle_gamma   90.00
#
_symmetry.space_group_name_H-M   'P 1'
#
loop_
_entity.id
_entity.type
_entity.pdbx_description
1 polymer ?
#
loop_
_entity_poly.entity_id
_entity_poly.type
_entity_poly.pdbx_seq_one_letter_code
_entity_poly.pdbx_strand_id
1 'polypeptide(L)'
;MEKAGGRERMRIFFTGVGGQGTLTATNLLARTALDAGVDVVAGEVHGMAQRGGVVESVMLLGGWRSPRLDLGEADILLGFEPLETLRGLPYLRHGGAVFSSSDPLPPLSVALGKAAYPPLEVIEEKVRARAGRCLFVPCREMGARAGSVQSGNTVLLSVACASGVLPFGVDALEAAIRKFLPARLQEVNLKALALGRELVEHSDVG
;
A
#
# COMPACT_ATOMS: atom_id res chain seq x y z
N MET A 1 15.42 -24.65 25.91
CA MET A 1 15.65 -23.21 25.79
C MET A 1 15.56 -22.88 24.30
N GLU A 2 14.34 -22.69 23.82
CA GLU A 2 14.03 -22.50 22.40
C GLU A 2 14.52 -21.12 21.96
N LYS A 3 15.27 -21.08 20.86
CA LYS A 3 15.59 -19.83 20.19
C LYS A 3 14.27 -19.20 19.74
N ALA A 4 13.92 -18.05 20.32
CA ALA A 4 12.89 -17.20 19.76
C ALA A 4 13.26 -16.93 18.30
N GLY A 5 12.53 -17.53 17.35
CA GLY A 5 12.68 -17.24 15.92
C GLY A 5 12.54 -15.74 15.76
N GLY A 6 13.60 -15.07 15.32
CA GLY A 6 13.62 -13.62 15.19
C GLY A 6 12.45 -13.19 14.33
N ARG A 7 11.47 -12.49 14.91
CA ARG A 7 10.40 -11.86 14.13
C ARG A 7 11.08 -10.88 13.18
N GLU A 8 11.03 -11.17 11.89
CA GLU A 8 11.67 -10.33 10.89
C GLU A 8 11.03 -8.94 10.93
N ARG A 9 11.86 -7.95 11.23
CA ARG A 9 11.43 -6.56 11.31
C ARG A 9 11.22 -6.02 9.90
N MET A 10 10.11 -5.35 9.70
CA MET A 10 9.75 -4.80 8.39
C MET A 10 9.31 -3.35 8.52
N ARG A 11 9.68 -2.52 7.55
CA ARG A 11 9.18 -1.15 7.42
C ARG A 11 8.40 -0.98 6.13
N ILE A 12 7.19 -0.47 6.26
CA ILE A 12 6.27 -0.20 5.15
C ILE A 12 6.07 1.30 5.08
N PHE A 13 6.35 1.88 3.92
CA PHE A 13 6.08 3.28 3.62
C PHE A 13 4.83 3.39 2.76
N PHE A 14 3.91 4.27 3.13
CA PHE A 14 2.68 4.52 2.38
C PHE A 14 2.72 5.92 1.80
N THR A 15 2.38 6.04 0.53
CA THR A 15 2.27 7.33 -0.16
C THR A 15 0.93 7.43 -0.87
N GLY A 16 0.37 8.63 -0.94
CA GLY A 16 -0.90 8.85 -1.62
C GLY A 16 -1.40 10.28 -1.50
N VAL A 17 -2.67 10.48 -1.83
CA VAL A 17 -3.29 11.81 -1.83
C VAL A 17 -4.48 11.84 -0.87
N GLY A 18 -4.60 12.93 -0.11
CA GLY A 18 -5.65 13.15 0.87
C GLY A 18 -7.05 13.09 0.25
N GLY A 19 -7.95 12.32 0.87
CA GLY A 19 -9.33 12.14 0.42
C GLY A 19 -9.62 10.86 -0.38
N GLN A 20 -8.60 10.01 -0.65
CA GLN A 20 -8.76 8.76 -1.40
C GLN A 20 -8.98 7.51 -0.52
N GLY A 21 -9.11 7.66 0.80
CA GLY A 21 -9.28 6.53 1.71
C GLY A 21 -7.99 5.79 2.09
N THR A 22 -6.81 6.38 1.80
CA THR A 22 -5.49 5.85 2.17
C THR A 22 -5.41 5.52 3.66
N LEU A 23 -5.85 6.42 4.54
CA LEU A 23 -5.82 6.20 5.99
C LEU A 23 -6.70 5.02 6.44
N THR A 24 -7.85 4.81 5.79
CA THR A 24 -8.71 3.65 6.07
C THR A 24 -7.99 2.35 5.70
N ALA A 25 -7.32 2.32 4.55
CA ALA A 25 -6.55 1.17 4.08
C ALA A 25 -5.35 0.86 4.99
N THR A 26 -4.54 1.87 5.33
CA THR A 26 -3.39 1.67 6.23
C THR A 26 -3.82 1.24 7.63
N ASN A 27 -4.92 1.78 8.16
CA ASN A 27 -5.48 1.34 9.44
C ASN A 27 -6.01 -0.10 9.39
N LEU A 28 -6.63 -0.51 8.28
CA LEU A 28 -7.07 -1.89 8.09
C LEU A 28 -5.86 -2.85 8.06
N LEU A 29 -4.79 -2.49 7.36
CA LEU A 29 -3.56 -3.29 7.33
C LEU A 29 -2.89 -3.37 8.70
N ALA A 30 -2.85 -2.27 9.46
CA ALA A 30 -2.31 -2.26 10.83
C ALA A 30 -3.09 -3.22 11.73
N ARG A 31 -4.43 -3.17 11.66
CA ARG A 31 -5.31 -4.07 12.42
C ARG A 31 -5.17 -5.52 11.99
N THR A 32 -4.96 -5.76 10.69
CA THR A 32 -4.67 -7.09 10.14
C THR A 32 -3.39 -7.66 10.76
N ALA A 33 -2.31 -6.87 10.80
CA ALA A 33 -1.05 -7.27 11.39
C ALA A 33 -1.19 -7.57 12.90
N LEU A 34 -1.87 -6.70 13.66
CA LEU A 34 -2.10 -6.89 15.09
C LEU A 34 -2.90 -8.16 15.39
N ASP A 35 -3.98 -8.42 14.63
CA ASP A 35 -4.80 -9.63 14.78
C ASP A 35 -4.05 -10.90 14.36
N ALA A 36 -3.08 -10.78 13.44
CA ALA A 36 -2.15 -11.86 13.07
C ALA A 36 -1.01 -12.06 14.11
N GLY A 37 -1.03 -11.34 15.24
CA GLY A 37 -0.03 -11.44 16.30
C GLY A 37 1.31 -10.76 15.98
N VAL A 38 1.32 -9.85 15.02
CA VAL A 38 2.49 -9.05 14.62
C VAL A 38 2.43 -7.68 15.29
N ASP A 39 3.48 -7.33 16.02
CA ASP A 39 3.58 -6.03 16.69
C ASP A 39 3.68 -4.89 15.66
N VAL A 40 2.90 -3.83 15.86
CA VAL A 40 2.83 -2.66 14.96
C VAL A 40 3.26 -1.39 15.68
N VAL A 41 4.12 -0.61 15.04
CA VAL A 41 4.38 0.81 15.37
C VAL A 41 4.13 1.64 14.12
N ALA A 42 3.28 2.66 14.20
CA ALA A 42 2.94 3.51 13.05
C ALA A 42 3.09 4.99 13.38
N GLY A 43 3.31 5.81 12.35
CA GLY A 43 3.42 7.26 12.46
C GLY A 43 3.16 7.97 11.13
N GLU A 44 2.82 9.25 11.20
CA GLU A 44 2.69 10.12 10.03
C GLU A 44 4.03 10.85 9.78
N VAL A 45 4.47 10.89 8.51
CA VAL A 45 5.73 11.55 8.13
C VAL A 45 5.48 12.99 7.69
N HIS A 46 4.50 13.17 6.79
CA HIS A 46 3.91 14.47 6.48
C HIS A 46 2.42 14.37 6.79
N GLY A 47 1.94 15.23 7.70
CA GLY A 47 0.63 15.12 8.32
C GLY A 47 -0.53 15.04 7.33
N MET A 48 -1.70 14.58 7.80
CA MET A 48 -2.95 14.50 7.03
C MET A 48 -3.19 15.74 6.16
N ALA A 49 -2.73 15.72 4.92
CA ALA A 49 -3.01 16.80 4.00
C ALA A 49 -4.52 16.96 3.86
N GLN A 50 -5.00 18.21 3.89
CA GLN A 50 -6.35 18.51 3.43
C GLN A 50 -6.51 18.00 1.99
N ARG A 51 -7.77 17.75 1.59
CA ARG A 51 -8.14 17.17 0.28
C ARG A 51 -7.23 17.68 -0.85
N GLY A 52 -6.52 16.77 -1.50
CA GLY A 52 -5.66 17.06 -2.64
C GLY A 52 -4.16 17.27 -2.34
N GLY A 53 -3.72 17.24 -1.08
CA GLY A 53 -2.29 17.22 -0.75
C GLY A 53 -1.72 15.82 -0.50
N VAL A 54 -0.41 15.75 -0.35
CA VAL A 54 0.37 14.51 -0.17
C VAL A 54 0.13 13.91 1.21
N VAL A 55 -0.07 12.59 1.27
CA VAL A 55 -0.20 11.82 2.52
C VAL A 55 0.93 10.80 2.57
N GLU A 56 1.76 10.90 3.59
CA GLU A 56 2.87 9.97 3.84
C GLU A 56 2.80 9.43 5.25
N SER A 57 2.80 8.10 5.38
CA SER A 57 2.81 7.44 6.67
C SER A 57 3.72 6.22 6.64
N VAL A 58 4.11 5.76 7.82
CA VAL A 58 4.95 4.58 8.00
C VAL A 58 4.28 3.60 8.96
N MET A 59 4.43 2.31 8.68
CA MET A 59 4.09 1.21 9.56
C MET A 59 5.28 0.27 9.68
N LEU A 60 5.67 -0.04 10.91
CA LEU A 60 6.79 -0.89 11.21
C LEU A 60 6.29 -2.12 11.96
N LEU A 61 6.68 -3.29 11.48
CA LEU A 61 6.24 -4.59 11.98
C LEU A 61 7.39 -5.29 12.70
N GLY A 62 7.09 -6.06 13.75
CA GLY A 62 8.07 -6.97 14.39
C GLY A 62 8.88 -6.36 15.55
N GLY A 63 8.24 -5.56 16.40
CA GLY A 63 8.81 -5.15 17.71
C GLY A 63 9.71 -3.92 17.66
N TRP A 64 9.30 -2.90 16.89
CA TRP A 64 9.91 -1.57 16.88
C TRP A 64 9.50 -0.75 18.11
N ARG A 65 10.24 0.33 18.40
CA ARG A 65 9.95 1.24 19.52
C ARG A 65 9.54 2.65 19.10
N SER A 66 9.77 3.02 17.84
CA SER A 66 9.47 4.34 17.29
C SER A 66 9.21 4.25 15.79
N PRO A 67 8.29 5.05 15.21
CA PRO A 67 7.97 5.01 13.79
C PRO A 67 8.97 5.80 12.94
N ARG A 68 10.26 5.44 13.00
CA ARG A 68 11.31 6.12 12.22
C ARG A 68 11.58 5.40 10.92
N LEU A 69 11.69 6.19 9.85
CA LEU A 69 12.03 5.74 8.51
C LEU A 69 12.94 6.79 7.85
N ASP A 70 14.17 6.38 7.57
CA ASP A 70 15.12 7.19 6.79
C ASP A 70 15.17 6.73 5.32
N LEU A 71 15.92 7.47 4.50
CA LEU A 71 16.11 7.15 3.09
C LEU A 71 16.74 5.75 2.94
N GLY A 72 16.20 4.95 2.03
CA GLY A 72 16.67 3.60 1.76
C GLY A 72 16.33 2.55 2.83
N GLU A 73 15.43 2.83 3.77
CA GLU A 73 15.07 1.90 4.84
C GLU A 73 13.75 1.13 4.64
N ALA A 74 12.87 1.56 3.74
CA ALA A 74 11.57 0.91 3.55
C ALA A 74 11.74 -0.41 2.80
N ASP A 75 11.24 -1.50 3.37
CA ASP A 75 11.19 -2.81 2.73
C ASP A 75 10.10 -2.87 1.67
N ILE A 76 8.99 -2.18 1.95
CA ILE A 76 7.82 -2.11 1.08
C ILE A 76 7.39 -0.66 0.92
N LEU A 77 7.11 -0.25 -0.31
CA LEU A 77 6.42 0.99 -0.64
C LEU A 77 5.02 0.66 -1.20
N LEU A 78 3.98 1.08 -0.48
CA LEU A 78 2.58 0.97 -0.88
C LEU A 78 2.07 2.34 -1.33
N GLY A 79 1.99 2.53 -2.65
CA GLY A 79 1.60 3.79 -3.25
C GLY A 79 0.15 3.79 -3.72
N PHE A 80 -0.69 4.66 -3.18
CA PHE A 80 -2.09 4.82 -3.60
C PHE A 80 -2.26 5.80 -4.77
N GLU A 81 -1.15 6.35 -5.28
CA GLU A 81 -1.09 7.25 -6.43
C GLU A 81 0.31 7.13 -7.10
N PRO A 82 0.42 7.05 -8.44
CA PRO A 82 1.69 6.78 -9.12
C PRO A 82 2.80 7.83 -8.91
N LEU A 83 2.48 9.12 -8.95
CA LEU A 83 3.44 10.20 -8.74
C LEU A 83 3.92 10.25 -7.29
N GLU A 84 3.04 9.98 -6.32
CA GLU A 84 3.43 9.86 -4.91
C GLU A 84 4.25 8.59 -4.66
N THR A 85 4.04 7.52 -5.44
CA THR A 85 4.94 6.36 -5.44
C THR A 85 6.33 6.75 -5.92
N LEU A 86 6.41 7.50 -7.02
CA LEU A 86 7.69 7.99 -7.55
C LEU A 86 8.42 8.87 -6.51
N ARG A 87 7.69 9.75 -5.82
CA ARG A 87 8.25 10.61 -4.76
C ARG A 87 8.70 9.84 -3.53
N GLY A 88 8.03 8.73 -3.20
CA GLY A 88 8.42 7.85 -2.10
C GLY A 88 9.60 6.92 -2.41
N LEU A 89 9.98 6.75 -3.68
CA LEU A 89 11.02 5.84 -4.13
C LEU A 89 12.39 6.00 -3.43
N PRO A 90 12.86 7.21 -3.05
CA PRO A 90 14.10 7.37 -2.28
C PRO A 90 14.09 6.69 -0.91
N TYR A 91 12.92 6.48 -0.29
CA TYR A 91 12.80 5.78 0.99
C TYR A 91 12.87 4.25 0.86
N LEU A 92 12.56 3.70 -0.32
CA LEU A 92 12.65 2.27 -0.58
C LEU A 92 14.11 1.81 -0.52
N ARG A 93 14.41 0.71 0.17
CA ARG A 93 15.73 0.07 0.11
C ARG A 93 15.99 -0.51 -1.29
N HIS A 94 17.26 -0.69 -1.65
CA HIS A 94 17.58 -1.43 -2.88
C HIS A 94 17.01 -2.85 -2.82
N GLY A 95 16.33 -3.26 -3.88
CA GLY A 95 15.68 -4.58 -3.94
C GLY A 95 14.41 -4.71 -3.08
N GLY A 96 13.87 -3.61 -2.53
CA GLY A 96 12.58 -3.61 -1.84
C GLY A 96 11.40 -3.88 -2.78
N ALA A 97 10.21 -4.03 -2.21
CA ALA A 97 8.98 -4.28 -2.97
C ALA A 97 8.14 -3.00 -3.15
N VAL A 98 7.53 -2.83 -4.31
CA VAL A 98 6.60 -1.74 -4.59
C VAL A 98 5.26 -2.29 -5.05
N PHE A 99 4.18 -1.85 -4.43
CA PHE A 99 2.83 -2.06 -4.97
C PHE A 99 2.19 -0.68 -5.09
N SER A 100 1.84 -0.32 -6.32
CA SER A 100 1.36 1.02 -6.63
C SER A 100 0.02 0.94 -7.35
N SER A 101 -0.86 1.89 -7.07
CA SER A 101 -1.97 2.22 -7.96
C SER A 101 -1.42 2.72 -9.29
N SER A 102 -1.99 2.30 -10.41
CA SER A 102 -1.68 2.86 -11.74
C SER A 102 -2.56 4.07 -12.09
N ASP A 103 -3.46 4.48 -11.19
CA ASP A 103 -4.43 5.55 -11.44
C ASP A 103 -3.87 6.93 -11.09
N PRO A 104 -3.61 7.82 -12.07
CA PRO A 104 -3.06 9.13 -11.80
C PRO A 104 -4.11 10.07 -11.18
N LEU A 105 -3.67 10.86 -10.19
CA LEU A 105 -4.43 11.98 -9.66
C LEU A 105 -3.56 13.25 -9.73
N PRO A 106 -3.62 14.00 -10.84
CA PRO A 106 -2.76 15.15 -11.04
C PRO A 106 -2.91 16.20 -9.93
N PRO A 107 -1.82 16.68 -9.33
CA PRO A 107 -1.89 17.77 -8.37
C PRO A 107 -2.34 19.06 -9.06
N LEU A 108 -2.83 20.02 -8.27
CA LEU A 108 -3.39 21.27 -8.80
C LEU A 108 -2.43 22.02 -9.75
N SER A 109 -1.12 21.98 -9.49
CA SER A 109 -0.12 22.59 -10.39
C SER A 109 -0.13 21.99 -11.79
N VAL A 110 -0.31 20.67 -11.91
CA VAL A 110 -0.43 20.00 -13.21
C VAL A 110 -1.79 20.32 -13.84
N ALA A 111 -2.87 20.24 -13.06
CA ALA A 111 -4.22 20.53 -13.57
C ALA A 111 -4.35 21.97 -14.11
N LEU A 112 -3.59 22.92 -13.54
CA LEU A 112 -3.51 24.31 -14.00
C LEU A 112 -2.46 24.54 -15.09
N GLY A 113 -1.82 23.50 -15.63
CA GLY A 113 -0.80 23.59 -16.69
C GLY A 113 0.54 24.19 -16.26
N LYS A 114 0.82 24.27 -14.96
CA LYS A 114 2.06 24.84 -14.39
C LYS A 114 3.17 23.80 -14.24
N ALA A 115 2.85 22.52 -14.39
CA ALA A 115 3.79 21.40 -14.32
C ALA A 115 3.29 20.24 -15.20
N ALA A 116 4.17 19.31 -15.55
CA ALA A 116 3.81 18.08 -16.25
C ALA A 116 3.71 16.90 -15.27
N TYR A 117 2.70 16.06 -15.44
CA TYR A 117 2.65 14.75 -14.80
C TYR A 117 3.45 13.77 -15.66
N PRO A 118 4.45 13.06 -15.11
CA PRO A 118 5.26 12.14 -15.90
C PRO A 118 4.38 10.97 -16.42
N PRO A 119 4.60 10.49 -17.65
CA PRO A 119 3.91 9.30 -18.15
C PRO A 119 4.09 8.12 -17.20
N LEU A 120 3.07 7.26 -17.09
CA LEU A 120 3.10 6.11 -16.18
C LEU A 120 4.30 5.21 -16.49
N GLU A 121 4.64 5.02 -17.76
CA GLU A 121 5.75 4.20 -18.23
C GLU A 121 7.09 4.69 -17.65
N VAL A 122 7.27 6.01 -17.53
CA VAL A 122 8.47 6.63 -16.93
C VAL A 122 8.51 6.39 -15.42
N ILE A 123 7.35 6.42 -14.76
CA ILE A 123 7.25 6.09 -13.33
C ILE A 123 7.62 4.63 -13.11
N GLU A 124 7.04 3.72 -13.90
CA GLU A 124 7.29 2.29 -13.80
C GLU A 124 8.76 1.95 -14.07
N GLU A 125 9.39 2.55 -15.07
CA GLU A 125 10.82 2.36 -15.38
C GLU A 125 11.70 2.70 -14.17
N LYS A 126 11.46 3.85 -13.56
CA LYS A 126 12.22 4.28 -12.36
C LYS A 126 11.99 3.36 -11.17
N VAL A 127 10.76 2.91 -10.97
CA VAL A 127 10.43 1.94 -9.91
C VAL A 127 11.14 0.62 -10.15
N ARG A 128 11.06 0.05 -11.36
CA ARG A 128 11.72 -1.20 -11.75
C ARG A 128 13.25 -1.13 -11.62
N ALA A 129 13.85 0.05 -11.83
CA ALA A 129 15.29 0.24 -11.66
C ALA A 129 15.78 0.15 -10.20
N ARG A 130 14.88 0.27 -9.20
CA ARG A 130 15.24 0.23 -7.77
C ARG A 130 14.63 -0.95 -7.01
N ALA A 131 13.39 -1.32 -7.35
CA ALA A 131 12.64 -2.37 -6.69
C ALA A 131 13.08 -3.76 -7.19
N GLY A 132 13.19 -4.71 -6.27
CA GLY A 132 13.40 -6.12 -6.63
C GLY A 132 12.10 -6.80 -7.06
N ARG A 133 10.96 -6.20 -6.67
CA ARG A 133 9.62 -6.64 -7.03
C ARG A 133 8.73 -5.40 -7.17
N CYS A 134 7.97 -5.30 -8.25
CA CYS A 134 6.97 -4.24 -8.36
C CYS A 134 5.70 -4.71 -9.08
N LEU A 135 4.56 -4.19 -8.66
CA LEU A 135 3.29 -4.36 -9.38
C LEU A 135 2.50 -3.04 -9.37
N PHE A 136 1.98 -2.68 -10.55
CA PHE A 136 1.09 -1.55 -10.74
C PHE A 136 -0.32 -2.08 -10.96
N VAL A 137 -1.28 -1.57 -10.18
CA VAL A 137 -2.64 -2.12 -10.07
C VAL A 137 -3.65 -1.06 -10.51
N PRO A 138 -4.58 -1.38 -11.43
CA PRO A 138 -5.66 -0.48 -11.84
C PRO A 138 -6.76 -0.42 -10.76
N CYS A 139 -6.42 0.15 -9.60
CA CYS A 139 -7.23 0.18 -8.39
C CYS A 139 -8.63 0.75 -8.61
N ARG A 140 -8.76 1.81 -9.42
CA ARG A 140 -10.04 2.47 -9.69
C ARG A 140 -10.97 1.59 -10.50
N GLU A 141 -10.46 0.94 -11.54
CA GLU A 141 -11.22 -0.01 -12.36
C GLU A 141 -11.64 -1.22 -11.52
N MET A 142 -10.69 -1.82 -10.80
CA MET A 142 -10.96 -3.00 -9.97
C MET A 142 -11.92 -2.68 -8.81
N GLY A 143 -11.78 -1.51 -8.20
CA GLY A 143 -12.73 -1.02 -7.20
C GLY A 143 -14.12 -0.82 -7.78
N ALA A 144 -14.23 -0.22 -8.97
CA ALA A 144 -15.52 -0.08 -9.66
C ALA A 144 -16.16 -1.45 -9.95
N ARG A 145 -15.38 -2.44 -10.40
CA ARG A 145 -15.84 -3.83 -10.59
C ARG A 145 -16.31 -4.49 -9.30
N ALA A 146 -15.65 -4.21 -8.17
CA ALA A 146 -16.08 -4.70 -6.86
C ALA A 146 -17.37 -4.02 -6.36
N GLY A 147 -17.67 -2.81 -6.84
CA GLY A 147 -18.88 -2.05 -6.54
C GLY A 147 -18.64 -0.64 -5.98
N SER A 148 -17.38 -0.22 -5.79
CA SER A 148 -17.02 1.13 -5.33
C SER A 148 -15.57 1.45 -5.64
N VAL A 149 -15.30 2.58 -6.30
CA VAL A 149 -13.93 3.06 -6.59
C VAL A 149 -13.06 3.09 -5.32
N GLN A 150 -13.61 3.46 -4.17
CA GLN A 150 -12.90 3.52 -2.89
C GLN A 150 -12.41 2.15 -2.40
N SER A 151 -13.05 1.06 -2.82
CA SER A 151 -12.59 -0.30 -2.51
C SER A 151 -11.34 -0.70 -3.29
N GLY A 152 -10.90 0.11 -4.27
CA GLY A 152 -9.63 -0.06 -4.97
C GLY A 152 -8.41 -0.12 -4.05
N ASN A 153 -8.44 0.60 -2.92
CA ASN A 153 -7.36 0.50 -1.93
C ASN A 153 -7.26 -0.91 -1.33
N THR A 154 -8.39 -1.61 -1.16
CA THR A 154 -8.42 -2.99 -0.67
C THR A 154 -7.90 -3.98 -1.72
N VAL A 155 -8.10 -3.69 -3.01
CA VAL A 155 -7.46 -4.45 -4.10
C VAL A 155 -5.93 -4.37 -3.96
N LEU A 156 -5.39 -3.16 -3.76
CA LEU A 156 -3.95 -2.96 -3.57
C LEU A 156 -3.40 -3.68 -2.33
N LEU A 157 -4.11 -3.60 -1.20
CA LEU A 157 -3.74 -4.34 0.02
C LEU A 157 -3.77 -5.86 -0.22
N SER A 158 -4.79 -6.36 -0.92
CA SER A 158 -4.91 -7.77 -1.24
C SER A 158 -3.78 -8.25 -2.12
N VAL A 159 -3.39 -7.47 -3.14
CA VAL A 159 -2.21 -7.74 -3.97
C VAL A 159 -0.94 -7.83 -3.11
N ALA A 160 -0.72 -6.89 -2.19
CA ALA A 160 0.44 -6.92 -1.30
C ALA A 160 0.45 -8.17 -0.41
N CYS A 161 -0.70 -8.55 0.17
CA CYS A 161 -0.84 -9.78 0.96
C CYS A 161 -0.64 -11.05 0.12
N ALA A 162 -1.26 -11.13 -1.05
CA ALA A 162 -1.19 -12.27 -1.96
C ALA A 162 0.22 -12.48 -2.53
N SER A 163 1.01 -11.41 -2.63
CA SER A 163 2.39 -11.49 -3.08
C SER A 163 3.30 -12.31 -2.13
N GLY A 164 2.91 -12.47 -0.86
CA GLY A 164 3.69 -13.18 0.15
C GLY A 164 4.86 -12.39 0.75
N VAL A 165 5.00 -11.08 0.45
CA VAL A 165 6.08 -10.26 1.07
C VAL A 165 5.75 -9.82 2.50
N LEU A 166 4.49 -9.90 2.92
CA LEU A 166 4.05 -9.51 4.26
C LEU A 166 4.08 -10.73 5.20
N PRO A 167 4.24 -10.53 6.52
CA PRO A 167 4.24 -11.62 7.51
C PRO A 167 2.83 -12.22 7.76
N PHE A 168 1.84 -11.85 6.95
CA PHE A 168 0.47 -12.34 6.99
C PHE A 168 -0.12 -12.32 5.57
N GLY A 169 -1.08 -13.22 5.31
CA GLY A 169 -1.66 -13.41 3.98
C GLY A 169 -3.05 -12.82 3.78
N VAL A 170 -3.65 -13.15 2.64
CA VAL A 170 -5.00 -12.69 2.23
C VAL A 170 -6.07 -13.09 3.25
N ASP A 171 -5.99 -14.27 3.84
CA ASP A 171 -6.96 -14.76 4.82
C ASP A 171 -7.01 -13.86 6.08
N ALA A 172 -5.85 -13.34 6.51
CA ALA A 172 -5.78 -12.40 7.63
C ALA A 172 -6.46 -11.07 7.27
N LEU A 173 -6.25 -10.57 6.04
CA LEU A 173 -6.91 -9.36 5.55
C LEU A 173 -8.42 -9.56 5.43
N GLU A 174 -8.87 -10.74 5.00
CA GLU A 174 -10.29 -11.09 4.93
C GLU A 174 -10.94 -11.06 6.33
N ALA A 175 -10.29 -11.69 7.32
CA ALA A 175 -10.75 -11.67 8.71
C ALA A 175 -10.82 -10.24 9.25
N ALA A 176 -9.82 -9.41 8.95
CA ALA A 176 -9.80 -8.01 9.34
C ALA A 176 -10.92 -7.19 8.69
N ILE A 177 -11.25 -7.43 7.41
CA ILE A 177 -12.37 -6.78 6.74
C ILE A 177 -13.69 -7.07 7.47
N ARG A 178 -13.94 -8.35 7.79
CA ARG A 178 -15.17 -8.78 8.48
C ARG A 178 -15.27 -8.21 9.90
N LYS A 179 -14.14 -8.07 10.57
CA LYS A 179 -14.08 -7.63 11.98
C LYS A 179 -14.08 -6.11 12.16
N PHE A 180 -13.39 -5.37 11.29
CA PHE A 180 -13.08 -3.96 11.53
C PHE A 180 -13.75 -2.98 10.58
N LEU A 181 -14.18 -3.41 9.38
CA LEU A 181 -14.94 -2.52 8.51
C LEU A 181 -16.42 -2.49 8.93
N PRO A 182 -17.09 -1.33 8.83
CA PRO A 182 -18.55 -1.24 9.00
C PRO A 182 -19.28 -2.24 8.09
N ALA A 183 -20.35 -2.86 8.57
CA ALA A 183 -21.09 -3.90 7.85
C ALA A 183 -21.42 -3.53 6.39
N ARG A 184 -21.84 -2.28 6.16
CA ARG A 184 -22.15 -1.74 4.81
C ARG A 184 -20.98 -1.71 3.82
N LEU A 185 -19.74 -1.79 4.32
CA LEU A 185 -18.52 -1.78 3.51
C LEU A 185 -17.91 -3.18 3.35
N GLN A 186 -18.36 -4.19 4.11
CA GLN A 186 -17.71 -5.50 4.12
C GLN A 186 -17.84 -6.20 2.78
N GLU A 187 -19.05 -6.32 2.23
CA GLU A 187 -19.29 -7.07 1.00
C GLU A 187 -18.48 -6.52 -0.18
N VAL A 188 -18.48 -5.21 -0.39
CA VAL A 188 -17.71 -4.56 -1.47
C VAL A 188 -16.20 -4.73 -1.29
N ASN A 189 -15.70 -4.70 -0.05
CA ASN A 189 -14.27 -4.90 0.22
C ASN A 189 -13.85 -6.38 0.13
N LEU A 190 -14.74 -7.32 0.45
CA LEU A 190 -14.50 -8.75 0.22
C LEU A 190 -14.40 -9.08 -1.28
N LYS A 191 -15.26 -8.47 -2.11
CA LYS A 191 -15.15 -8.55 -3.58
C LYS A 191 -13.84 -7.96 -4.09
N ALA A 192 -13.46 -6.78 -3.58
CA ALA A 192 -12.18 -6.15 -3.91
C ALA A 192 -10.97 -6.99 -3.51
N LEU A 193 -11.04 -7.65 -2.34
CA LEU A 193 -10.02 -8.58 -1.88
C LEU A 193 -9.85 -9.76 -2.84
N ALA A 194 -10.95 -10.37 -3.28
CA ALA A 194 -10.91 -11.47 -4.25
C ALA A 194 -10.25 -11.05 -5.58
N LEU A 195 -10.66 -9.90 -6.14
CA LEU A 195 -10.04 -9.36 -7.36
C LEU A 195 -8.53 -9.12 -7.21
N GLY A 196 -8.10 -8.58 -6.07
CA GLY A 196 -6.67 -8.36 -5.81
C GLY A 196 -5.86 -9.67 -5.71
N ARG A 197 -6.46 -10.73 -5.17
CA ARG A 197 -5.84 -12.06 -5.10
C ARG A 197 -5.67 -12.65 -6.50
N GLU A 198 -6.71 -12.59 -7.32
CA GLU A 198 -6.70 -13.10 -8.70
C GLU A 198 -5.61 -12.45 -9.55
N LEU A 199 -5.34 -11.14 -9.37
CA LEU A 199 -4.29 -10.43 -10.10
C LEU A 199 -2.90 -11.02 -9.86
N VAL A 200 -2.61 -11.53 -8.66
CA VAL A 200 -1.32 -12.15 -8.36
C VAL A 200 -1.26 -13.58 -8.88
N GLU A 201 -2.37 -14.33 -8.83
CA GLU A 201 -2.45 -15.71 -9.34
C GLU A 201 -2.31 -15.80 -10.87
N HIS A 202 -2.73 -14.76 -11.61
CA HIS A 202 -2.66 -14.70 -13.09
C HIS A 202 -1.47 -13.89 -13.61
N SER A 203 -0.76 -13.18 -12.74
CA SER A 203 0.54 -12.63 -13.07
C SER A 203 1.54 -13.76 -12.85
N ASP A 204 2.15 -14.30 -13.91
CA ASP A 204 3.33 -15.15 -13.77
C ASP A 204 4.44 -14.36 -13.07
N VAL A 205 4.43 -14.32 -11.73
CA VAL A 205 5.48 -13.69 -10.93
C VAL A 205 6.55 -14.76 -10.69
N GLY A 206 7.37 -14.95 -11.73
CA GLY A 206 8.74 -15.47 -11.61
C GLY A 206 9.69 -14.41 -11.06
#